data_AF-A0A9D4DB75-F1
#
_entry.id   AF-A0A9D4DB75-F1
#
_cell.length_a   1.000
_cell.length_b   1.000
_cell.length_c   1.000
_cell.angle_alpha   90.00
_cell.angle_beta   90.00
_cell.angle_gamma   90.00
#
_symmetry.space_group_name_H-M   'P 1'
#
loop_
_entity.id
_entity.type
_entity.pdbx_description
1 polymer ?
#
loop_
_entity_poly.entity_id
_entity_poly.type
_entity_poly.pdbx_seq_one_letter_code
_entity_poly.pdbx_strand_id
1 'polypeptide(L)' 'MDPEYECGWCVGASPTCSLQNLCPASDWLDRSAVCPNPQILGVRVAIMQVCKVSSHISLNTG' A
#
# COMPACT_ATOMS: atom_id res chain seq x y z
N MET A 1 9.24 -12.39 -2.41
CA MET A 1 9.02 -13.57 -3.27
C MET A 1 10.38 -14.05 -3.68
N ASP A 2 10.92 -15.02 -2.95
CA ASP A 2 12.19 -15.63 -3.32
C ASP A 2 11.99 -16.47 -4.60
N PRO A 3 12.83 -16.30 -5.63
CA PRO A 3 12.65 -16.96 -6.93
C PRO A 3 12.62 -18.49 -6.83
N GLU A 4 13.19 -19.04 -5.75
CA GLU A 4 13.35 -20.46 -5.51
C GLU A 4 12.06 -21.21 -5.17
N TYR A 5 11.01 -20.52 -4.73
CA TYR A 5 9.75 -21.16 -4.31
C TYR A 5 8.66 -21.14 -5.38
N GLU A 6 8.86 -20.45 -6.50
CA GLU A 6 7.93 -20.34 -7.65
C GLU A 6 6.45 -19.96 -7.33
N CYS A 7 6.07 -19.63 -6.08
CA CYS A 7 4.69 -19.19 -5.79
C CYS A 7 4.44 -17.85 -6.47
N GLY A 8 3.23 -17.69 -7.00
CA GLY A 8 2.78 -16.52 -7.73
C GLY A 8 1.26 -16.42 -7.63
N TRP A 9 0.71 -15.34 -8.17
CA TRP A 9 -0.71 -15.06 -8.02
C TRP A 9 -1.51 -15.61 -9.18
N CYS A 10 -2.50 -16.46 -8.89
CA CYS A 10 -3.43 -17.01 -9.87
C CYS A 10 -4.74 -16.22 -9.80
N VAL A 11 -5.14 -15.51 -10.86
CA VAL A 11 -6.27 -14.56 -10.87
C VAL A 11 -7.62 -15.14 -11.28
N GLY A 12 -7.73 -16.46 -11.49
CA GLY A 12 -8.95 -17.11 -11.98
C GLY A 12 -10.19 -16.95 -11.06
N ALA A 13 -11.20 -17.78 -11.29
CA ALA A 13 -12.49 -17.71 -10.56
C ALA A 13 -12.36 -17.79 -9.02
N SER A 14 -11.25 -18.31 -8.52
CA SER A 14 -10.87 -18.27 -7.10
C SER A 14 -9.41 -17.80 -7.00
N PRO A 15 -9.17 -16.52 -6.72
CA PRO A 15 -7.83 -15.96 -6.66
C PRO A 15 -7.02 -16.57 -5.50
N THR A 16 -5.84 -17.12 -5.79
CA THR A 16 -4.98 -17.78 -4.78
C THR A 16 -3.50 -17.56 -5.09
N CYS A 17 -2.62 -17.62 -4.06
CA CYS A 17 -1.19 -17.90 -4.33
C CYS A 17 -1.05 -19.40 -4.49
N SER A 18 -0.48 -19.81 -5.61
CA SER A 18 -0.19 -21.21 -5.91
C SER A 18 1.10 -21.30 -6.72
N LEU A 19 1.53 -22.51 -7.05
CA LEU A 19 2.63 -22.75 -7.99
C LEU A 19 2.15 -22.56 -9.43
N GLN A 20 3.05 -22.13 -10.32
CA GLN A 20 2.72 -21.86 -11.73
C GLN A 20 2.08 -23.05 -12.44
N ASN A 21 2.62 -24.25 -12.20
CA ASN A 21 2.11 -25.53 -12.71
C ASN A 21 0.62 -25.76 -12.36
N LEU A 22 0.19 -25.32 -11.17
CA LEU A 22 -1.15 -25.58 -10.65
C LEU A 22 -2.17 -24.52 -11.10
N CYS A 23 -1.71 -23.46 -11.77
CA CYS A 23 -2.55 -22.39 -12.28
C CYS A 23 -2.71 -22.52 -13.81
N PRO A 24 -3.91 -22.30 -14.36
CA PRO A 24 -4.06 -22.15 -15.80
C PRO A 24 -3.14 -21.05 -16.33
N ALA A 25 -2.49 -21.29 -17.47
CA ALA A 25 -1.50 -20.35 -18.02
C ALA A 25 -2.07 -18.96 -18.32
N SER A 26 -3.37 -18.85 -18.63
CA SER A 26 -4.08 -17.58 -18.84
C SER A 26 -4.26 -16.75 -17.57
N ASP A 27 -4.17 -17.40 -16.40
CA ASP A 27 -4.57 -16.82 -15.12
C ASP A 27 -3.35 -16.58 -14.21
N TRP A 28 -2.15 -16.96 -14.66
CA TRP A 28 -0.92 -16.79 -13.90
C TRP A 28 -0.37 -15.37 -14.05
N LEU A 29 -0.21 -14.68 -12.92
CA LEU A 29 0.52 -13.42 -12.85
C LEU A 29 1.93 -13.66 -12.29
N ASP A 30 2.92 -13.38 -13.14
CA ASP A 30 4.31 -13.34 -12.69
C ASP A 30 4.61 -12.08 -11.88
N ARG A 31 5.81 -12.04 -11.29
CA ARG A 31 6.31 -10.97 -10.41
C ARG A 31 6.49 -9.58 -11.07
N SER A 32 6.41 -9.49 -12.39
CA SER A 32 6.41 -8.21 -13.12
C SER A 32 5.00 -7.65 -13.33
N ALA A 33 3.96 -8.44 -13.05
CA ALA A 33 2.57 -8.01 -13.19
C ALA A 33 2.17 -7.00 -12.12
N VAL A 34 1.29 -6.06 -12.51
CA VAL A 34 0.68 -5.12 -11.58
C VAL A 34 -0.37 -5.84 -10.74
N CYS A 35 -0.29 -5.73 -9.41
CA CYS A 35 -1.27 -6.34 -8.51
C CYS A 35 -2.65 -5.68 -8.66
N PRO A 36 -3.71 -6.47 -8.88
CA PRO A 36 -5.06 -5.94 -8.96
C PRO A 36 -5.63 -5.62 -7.56
N ASN A 37 -6.58 -4.69 -7.51
CA ASN A 37 -7.38 -4.36 -6.32
C ASN A 37 -6.55 -4.01 -5.06
N PRO A 38 -5.64 -3.01 -5.11
CA PRO A 38 -4.95 -2.55 -3.92
C PRO A 38 -5.95 -1.99 -2.90
N GLN A 39 -5.79 -2.35 -1.63
CA GLN A 39 -6.66 -1.87 -0.55
C GLN A 39 -5.89 -1.12 0.52
N ILE A 40 -6.42 0.04 0.90
CA ILE A 40 -5.87 0.86 1.98
C ILE A 40 -6.59 0.48 3.26
N LEU A 41 -5.87 -0.15 4.20
CA LEU A 41 -6.43 -0.55 5.49
C LEU A 41 -6.51 0.61 6.50
N GLY A 42 -5.73 1.67 6.28
CA GLY A 42 -5.78 2.87 7.11
C GLY A 42 -4.76 3.91 6.67
N VAL A 43 -5.09 5.18 6.85
CA VAL A 43 -4.20 6.31 6.60
C VAL A 43 -3.88 6.97 7.94
N ARG A 44 -2.61 6.98 8.33
CA ARG A 44 -2.16 7.76 9.50
C ARG A 44 -1.80 9.16 9.03
N VAL A 45 -2.66 10.13 9.35
CA VAL A 45 -2.34 11.54 9.13
C VAL A 45 -1.45 11.99 10.29
N ALA A 46 -0.15 12.15 10.03
CA ALA A 46 0.71 12.86 10.94
C ALA A 46 0.30 14.35 10.90
N ILE A 47 -0.42 14.80 11.92
CA ILE A 47 -0.68 16.24 12.08
C ILE A 47 0.67 16.86 12.40
N MET A 48 1.30 17.49 11.41
CA MET A 48 2.48 18.32 11.62
C MET A 48 2.05 19.46 12.55
N GLN A 49 2.45 19.41 13.82
CA GLN A 49 2.18 20.50 14.76
C GLN A 49 2.91 21.74 14.24
N VAL A 50 2.17 22.64 13.60
CA VAL A 50 2.67 23.98 13.30
C VAL A 50 2.84 24.65 14.66
N CYS A 51 4.09 24.86 15.08
CA CYS A 51 4.39 25.68 16.24
C CYS A 51 3.80 27.07 15.98
N LYS A 52 2.70 27.39 16.66
CA LYS A 52 2.10 28.71 16.63
C LYS A 52 3.07 29.66 17.32
N VAL A 53 3.78 30.49 16.55
CA VAL A 53 4.56 31.59 17.11
C VAL A 53 3.57 32.56 17.75
N SER A 54 3.51 32.57 19.08
CA SER A 54 2.66 33.47 19.85
C SER A 54 3.30 34.86 19.83
N SER A 55 2.87 35.72 18.92
CA SER A 55 3.24 37.14 18.95
C SER A 55 2.48 37.81 20.09
N HIS A 56 3.14 37.99 21.24
CA HIS A 56 2.65 38.89 22.28
C HIS A 56 2.69 40.33 21.74
N ILE A 57 1.53 40.86 21.33
CA ILE A 57 1.36 42.31 21.14
C ILE A 57 1.03 42.89 22.53
N SER A 58 1.99 43.57 23.14
CA SER A 58 1.73 44.44 24.30
C SER A 58 1.17 45.76 23.80
N LEU A 59 -0.13 45.99 24.00
CA LEU A 59 -0.74 47.31 23.87
C LEU A 59 -0.35 48.14 25.10
N ASN A 60 0.53 49.11 24.90
CA ASN A 60 0.83 50.16 25.89
C ASN A 60 -0.36 51.13 25.92
N THR A 61 -1.12 51.12 27.01
CA THR A 61 -2.10 52.18 27.32
C THR A 61 -1.35 53.36 27.92
N GLY A 62 -1.17 54.42 27.14
CA GLY A 62 -0.84 55.76 27.63
C GLY A 62 -2.09 56.58 27.85
#